data_AF-A0A959VFE0-F1
#
_entry.id   AF-A0A959VFE0-F1
#
_cell.length_a   1.000
_cell.length_b   1.000
_cell.length_c   1.000
_cell.angle_alpha   90.00
_cell.angle_beta   90.00
_cell.angle_gamma   90.00
#
_symmetry.space_group_name_H-M   'P 1'
#
loop_
_entity.id
_entity.type
_entity.pdbx_description
1 polymer ?
#
loop_
_entity_poly.entity_id
_entity_poly.type
_entity_poly.pdbx_seq_one_letter_code
_entity_poly.pdbx_strand_id
1 'polypeptide(L)'
;MSLVQITMAKLKEGDKVRISSRKLTKADNDNLKFFEHMQGLTGVVANYYNDNEIAINIDLESMQGRPAKVHQEATKRMRAKFKENATQEQIKLLDKEELNFTPHYVLLVREDDLEKI
;
A
#
# COMPACT_ATOMS: atom_id res chain seq x y z
N MET A 1 -22.14 28.48 20.50
CA MET A 1 -22.09 27.01 20.48
C MET A 1 -21.86 26.58 19.05
N SER A 2 -20.60 26.29 18.68
CA SER A 2 -20.26 25.74 17.36
C SER A 2 -20.09 24.24 17.53
N LEU A 3 -20.90 23.46 16.83
CA LEU A 3 -20.79 22.01 16.78
C LEU A 3 -19.50 21.67 16.03
N VAL A 4 -18.49 21.24 16.79
CA VAL A 4 -17.36 20.49 16.24
C VAL A 4 -17.95 19.20 15.68
N GLN A 5 -18.05 19.12 14.35
CA GLN A 5 -18.29 17.85 13.66
C GLN A 5 -17.09 16.96 13.97
N ILE A 6 -17.28 16.03 14.90
CA ILE A 6 -16.38 14.89 15.07
C ILE A 6 -16.58 14.05 13.82
N THR A 7 -15.74 14.25 12.81
CA THR A 7 -15.66 13.32 11.68
C THR A 7 -15.06 12.04 12.26
N MET A 8 -15.92 11.09 12.62
CA MET A 8 -15.44 9.75 12.94
C MET A 8 -14.75 9.22 11.69
N ALA A 9 -13.48 8.83 11.82
CA ALA A 9 -12.75 8.14 10.76
C ALA A 9 -13.65 7.03 10.21
N LYS A 10 -13.92 7.05 8.90
CA LYS A 10 -14.86 6.14 8.26
C LYS A 10 -14.33 4.70 8.26
N LEU A 11 -13.01 4.55 8.35
CA LEU A 11 -12.31 3.28 8.31
C LEU A 11 -11.47 3.11 9.59
N LYS A 12 -11.01 1.89 9.84
CA LYS A 12 -10.08 1.57 10.94
C LYS A 12 -8.98 0.64 10.45
N GLU A 13 -7.88 0.58 11.19
CA GLU A 13 -6.82 -0.40 10.96
C GLU A 13 -7.38 -1.83 10.88
N GLY A 14 -6.88 -2.59 9.91
CA GLY A 14 -7.36 -3.94 9.63
C GLY A 14 -8.62 -4.01 8.75
N ASP A 15 -9.27 -2.88 8.42
CA ASP A 15 -10.39 -2.90 7.48
C ASP A 15 -9.89 -3.22 6.06
N LYS A 16 -10.65 -4.07 5.37
CA LYS A 16 -10.47 -4.30 3.93
C LYS A 16 -11.08 -3.16 3.15
N VAL A 17 -10.31 -2.66 2.20
CA VAL A 17 -10.66 -1.48 1.40
C VAL A 17 -10.30 -1.68 -0.06
N ARG A 18 -10.95 -0.90 -0.91
CA ARG A 18 -10.65 -0.77 -2.34
C ARG A 18 -10.43 0.69 -2.66
N ILE A 19 -9.45 0.97 -3.53
CA ILE A 19 -9.26 2.31 -4.09
C ILE A 19 -10.38 2.58 -5.10
N SER A 20 -11.16 3.62 -4.83
CA SER A 20 -12.35 4.00 -5.58
C SER A 20 -12.01 4.28 -7.05
N SER A 21 -12.86 3.84 -7.96
CA SER A 21 -12.73 4.17 -9.37
C SER A 21 -13.43 5.50 -9.67
N ARG A 22 -12.65 6.59 -9.81
CA ARG A 22 -13.18 7.92 -10.16
C ARG A 22 -12.42 8.55 -11.31
N LYS A 23 -13.11 9.42 -12.06
CA LYS A 23 -12.47 10.21 -13.11
C LYS A 23 -11.43 11.15 -12.49
N LEU A 24 -10.22 11.14 -13.04
CA LEU A 24 -9.16 12.06 -12.63
C LEU A 24 -9.62 13.51 -12.83
N THR A 25 -9.50 14.31 -11.78
CA THR A 25 -9.69 15.76 -11.89
C THR A 25 -8.38 16.43 -12.28
N LYS A 26 -8.44 17.67 -12.79
CA LYS A 26 -7.23 18.44 -13.09
C LYS A 26 -6.36 18.65 -11.83
N ALA A 27 -6.98 18.82 -10.68
CA ALA A 27 -6.29 18.95 -9.39
C ALA A 27 -5.55 17.68 -8.97
N ASP A 28 -6.01 16.48 -9.36
CA ASP A 28 -5.31 15.23 -9.06
C ASP A 28 -4.01 15.11 -9.87
N ASN A 29 -4.06 15.51 -11.15
CA ASN A 29 -2.87 15.56 -12.03
C ASN A 29 -1.85 16.59 -11.55
N ASP A 30 -2.31 17.79 -11.18
CA ASP A 30 -1.42 18.87 -10.77
C ASP A 30 -0.75 18.61 -9.42
N ASN A 31 -1.42 17.88 -8.51
CA ASN A 31 -0.88 17.57 -7.19
C ASN A 31 -0.21 16.19 -7.07
N LEU A 32 -0.26 15.36 -8.12
CA LEU A 32 0.28 13.99 -8.14
C LEU A 32 -0.26 13.12 -6.98
N LYS A 33 -1.50 13.37 -6.56
CA LYS A 33 -2.12 12.74 -5.37
C LYS A 33 -2.94 11.49 -5.69
N PHE A 34 -3.36 11.32 -6.94
CA PHE A 34 -4.17 10.19 -7.35
C PHE A 34 -3.82 9.79 -8.78
N PHE A 35 -3.57 8.50 -8.99
CA PHE A 35 -3.19 7.97 -10.30
C PHE A 35 -4.19 6.92 -10.76
N GLU A 36 -4.55 6.96 -12.04
CA GLU A 36 -5.52 6.04 -12.65
C GLU A 36 -5.15 4.57 -12.45
N HIS A 37 -3.87 4.23 -12.53
CA HIS A 37 -3.39 2.86 -12.40
C HIS A 37 -3.47 2.29 -10.97
N MET A 38 -3.84 3.11 -9.98
CA MET A 38 -4.08 2.67 -8.60
C MET A 38 -5.56 2.33 -8.36
N GLN A 39 -6.46 2.72 -9.26
CA GLN A 39 -7.89 2.47 -9.10
C GLN A 39 -8.20 0.98 -9.12
N GLY A 40 -9.12 0.56 -8.24
CA GLY A 40 -9.55 -0.83 -8.15
C GLY A 40 -8.60 -1.76 -7.39
N LEU A 41 -7.41 -1.29 -6.99
CA LEU A 41 -6.54 -2.06 -6.10
C LEU A 41 -7.24 -2.29 -4.75
N THR A 42 -7.11 -3.50 -4.21
CA THR A 42 -7.63 -3.84 -2.89
C THR A 42 -6.50 -3.96 -1.90
N GLY A 43 -6.84 -3.81 -0.62
CA GLY A 43 -5.86 -3.98 0.44
C GLY A 43 -6.47 -3.86 1.82
N VAL A 44 -5.59 -3.74 2.80
CA VAL A 44 -5.95 -3.60 4.21
C VAL A 44 -5.40 -2.29 4.75
N VAL A 45 -6.20 -1.56 5.51
CA VAL A 45 -5.74 -0.36 6.22
C VAL A 45 -4.64 -0.75 7.20
N ALA A 46 -3.45 -0.21 6.98
CA ALA A 46 -2.27 -0.48 7.78
C ALA A 46 -2.13 0.53 8.93
N ASN A 47 -2.28 1.82 8.64
CA ASN A 47 -2.15 2.88 9.65
C ASN A 47 -2.77 4.20 9.14
N TYR A 48 -3.14 5.08 10.06
CA TYR A 48 -3.49 6.48 9.82
C TYR A 48 -2.30 7.38 10.12
N TYR A 49 -1.95 8.27 9.19
CA TYR A 49 -0.90 9.27 9.42
C TYR A 49 -1.47 10.62 9.88
N ASN A 50 -2.68 10.96 9.43
CA ASN A 50 -3.46 12.10 9.89
C ASN A 50 -4.94 11.86 9.58
N ASP A 51 -5.79 12.87 9.80
CA ASP A 51 -7.24 12.78 9.62
C ASP A 51 -7.68 12.38 8.20
N ASN A 52 -6.81 12.56 7.18
CA ASN A 52 -7.16 12.31 5.79
C ASN A 52 -6.24 11.33 5.07
N GLU A 53 -5.03 11.06 5.57
CA GLU A 53 -4.03 10.22 4.90
C GLU A 53 -3.90 8.86 5.58
N ILE A 54 -4.15 7.82 4.79
CA ILE A 54 -4.22 6.43 5.23
C ILE A 54 -3.20 5.61 4.44
N ALA A 55 -2.41 4.81 5.14
CA ALA A 55 -1.59 3.78 4.52
C ALA A 55 -2.38 2.49 4.37
N ILE A 56 -2.29 1.89 3.18
CA ILE A 56 -2.93 0.63 2.83
C ILE A 56 -1.87 -0.34 2.37
N ASN A 57 -1.87 -1.53 2.96
CA ASN A 57 -1.14 -2.67 2.45
C ASN A 57 -1.94 -3.26 1.29
N ILE A 58 -1.45 -3.09 0.07
CA ILE A 58 -2.12 -3.56 -1.14
C ILE A 58 -1.98 -5.08 -1.26
N ASP A 59 -3.09 -5.73 -1.58
CA ASP A 59 -3.13 -7.13 -1.96
C ASP A 59 -2.39 -7.29 -3.30
N LEU A 60 -1.25 -7.95 -3.30
CA LEU A 60 -0.41 -8.10 -4.50
C LEU A 60 -1.16 -8.81 -5.64
N GLU A 61 -2.12 -9.66 -5.32
CA GLU A 61 -3.00 -10.35 -6.28
C GLU A 61 -3.95 -9.40 -7.02
N SER A 62 -4.27 -8.24 -6.41
CA SER A 62 -5.10 -7.21 -7.04
C SER A 62 -4.30 -6.39 -8.07
N MET A 63 -2.97 -6.44 -8.04
CA MET A 63 -2.13 -5.70 -8.97
C MET A 63 -2.11 -6.33 -10.35
N GLN A 64 -2.27 -5.48 -11.37
CA GLN A 64 -2.18 -5.90 -12.76
C GLN A 64 -1.17 -5.06 -13.53
N GLY A 65 -0.66 -5.62 -14.63
CA GLY A 65 0.17 -4.89 -15.57
C GLY A 65 1.53 -4.45 -15.02
N ARG A 66 1.82 -3.15 -15.14
CA ARG A 66 3.16 -2.60 -14.87
C ARG A 66 3.52 -2.56 -13.37
N PRO A 67 2.66 -2.11 -12.44
CA PRO A 67 2.97 -2.12 -11.01
C PRO A 67 3.38 -3.50 -10.49
N ALA A 68 2.66 -4.57 -10.87
CA ALA A 68 2.99 -5.94 -10.49
C ALA A 68 4.41 -6.36 -10.94
N LYS A 69 4.77 -6.07 -12.20
CA LYS A 69 6.12 -6.34 -12.73
C LYS A 69 7.20 -5.56 -11.99
N VAL A 70 6.95 -4.27 -11.72
CA VAL A 70 7.91 -3.43 -10.99
C VAL A 70 8.12 -3.96 -9.57
N HIS A 71 7.04 -4.34 -8.88
CA HIS A 71 7.13 -4.92 -7.54
C HIS A 71 7.87 -6.26 -7.53
N GLN A 72 7.63 -7.11 -8.53
CA GLN A 72 8.35 -8.39 -8.68
C GLN A 72 9.86 -8.16 -8.87
N GLU A 73 10.26 -7.24 -9.75
CA GLU A 73 11.67 -6.93 -9.99
C GLU A 73 12.33 -6.27 -8.78
N ALA A 74 11.63 -5.38 -8.08
CA ALA A 74 12.10 -4.79 -6.84
C ALA A 74 12.33 -5.86 -5.76
N THR A 75 11.40 -6.81 -5.62
CA THR A 75 11.50 -7.94 -4.67
C THR A 75 12.73 -8.80 -4.98
N LYS A 76 12.96 -9.15 -6.25
CA LYS A 76 14.16 -9.90 -6.67
C LYS A 76 15.44 -9.17 -6.27
N ARG A 77 15.53 -7.88 -6.55
CA ARG A 77 16.70 -7.04 -6.20
C ARG A 77 16.90 -6.96 -4.69
N MET A 78 15.83 -6.84 -3.92
CA MET A 78 15.88 -6.76 -2.47
C MET A 78 16.40 -8.08 -1.86
N ARG A 79 15.90 -9.22 -2.34
CA ARG A 79 16.40 -10.55 -1.92
C ARG A 79 17.86 -10.77 -2.31
N ALA A 80 18.26 -10.33 -3.51
CA ALA A 80 19.66 -10.42 -3.94
C ALA A 80 20.57 -9.60 -3.01
N LYS A 81 20.24 -8.33 -2.77
CA LYS A 81 20.98 -7.47 -1.84
C LYS A 81 21.01 -8.04 -0.43
N PHE A 82 19.92 -8.60 0.05
CA PHE A 82 19.88 -9.25 1.37
C PHE A 82 20.89 -10.40 1.43
N LYS A 83 20.91 -11.28 0.43
CA LYS A 83 21.87 -12.40 0.37
C LYS A 83 23.32 -11.97 0.23
N GLU A 84 23.59 -10.88 -0.48
CA GLU A 84 24.95 -10.33 -0.64
C GLU A 84 25.50 -9.74 0.67
N ASN A 85 24.63 -9.14 1.50
CA ASN A 85 25.04 -8.43 2.71
C ASN A 85 24.85 -9.24 4.00
N ALA A 86 23.99 -10.26 4.00
CA ALA A 86 23.78 -11.10 5.16
C ALA A 86 24.97 -12.04 5.39
N THR A 87 25.41 -12.12 6.64
CA THR A 87 26.44 -13.07 7.05
C THR A 87 25.90 -14.50 7.00
N GLN A 88 26.80 -15.48 6.88
CA GLN A 88 26.42 -16.91 6.92
C GLN A 88 25.71 -17.30 8.23
N GLU A 89 26.04 -16.63 9.34
CA GLU A 89 25.39 -16.85 10.64
C GLU A 89 23.95 -16.34 10.64
N GLN A 90 23.70 -15.16 10.06
CA GLN A 90 22.35 -14.61 9.91
C GLN A 90 21.48 -15.45 8.97
N ILE A 91 22.04 -15.93 7.85
CA ILE A 91 21.30 -16.78 6.90
C ILE A 91 20.91 -18.12 7.54
N LYS A 92 21.74 -18.68 8.43
CA LYS A 92 21.42 -19.95 9.12
C LYS A 92 20.29 -19.82 10.15
N LEU A 93 20.03 -18.61 10.63
CA LEU A 93 18.93 -18.34 11.56
C LEU A 93 17.58 -18.22 10.84
N LEU A 94 17.59 -18.06 9.52
CA LEU A 94 16.39 -17.86 8.72
C LEU A 94 16.02 -19.12 7.97
N ASP A 95 14.73 -19.41 7.91
CA ASP A 95 14.21 -20.49 7.10
C ASP A 95 14.12 -20.10 5.60
N LYS A 96 13.71 -21.05 4.76
CA LYS A 96 13.58 -20.81 3.32
C LYS A 96 12.47 -19.82 2.98
N GLU A 97 11.43 -19.71 3.80
CA GLU A 97 10.30 -18.80 3.57
C GLU A 97 10.71 -17.36 3.91
N GLU A 98 11.41 -17.17 5.04
CA GLU A 98 11.98 -15.92 5.49
C GLU A 98 13.03 -15.39 4.51
N LEU A 99 13.89 -16.26 3.94
CA LEU A 99 14.83 -15.88 2.88
C LEU A 99 14.14 -15.53 1.55
N ASN A 100 12.90 -15.99 1.35
CA ASN A 100 12.06 -15.69 0.21
C ASN A 100 10.94 -14.71 0.57
N PHE A 101 11.20 -13.79 1.50
CA PHE A 101 10.25 -12.76 1.91
C PHE A 101 9.66 -11.98 0.73
N THR A 102 8.39 -11.62 0.83
CA THR A 102 7.72 -10.72 -0.12
C THR A 102 7.44 -9.41 0.58
N PRO A 103 8.08 -8.29 0.17
CA PRO A 103 7.86 -7.01 0.83
C PRO A 103 6.42 -6.54 0.62
N HIS A 104 5.86 -5.86 1.62
CA HIS A 104 4.58 -5.20 1.45
C HIS A 104 4.67 -4.10 0.38
N TYR A 105 3.58 -3.91 -0.34
CA TYR A 105 3.39 -2.75 -1.20
C TYR A 105 2.40 -1.81 -0.52
N VAL A 106 2.94 -0.76 0.10
CA VAL A 106 2.17 0.20 0.87
C VAL A 106 1.91 1.43 0.03
N LEU A 107 0.65 1.84 -0.06
CA LEU A 107 0.26 3.10 -0.67
C LEU A 107 -0.30 4.04 0.40
N LEU A 108 0.16 5.30 0.37
CA LEU A 108 -0.46 6.38 1.11
C LEU A 108 -1.51 7.04 0.23
N VAL A 109 -2.76 7.02 0.67
CA VAL A 109 -3.91 7.55 -0.08
C VAL A 109 -4.82 8.34 0.84
N ARG A 110 -5.83 9.00 0.26
CA ARG A 110 -6.84 9.72 1.04
C ARG A 110 -7.98 8.81 1.47
N GLU A 111 -8.53 9.05 2.67
CA GLU A 111 -9.70 8.31 3.16
C GLU A 111 -10.89 8.40 2.18
N ASP A 112 -11.10 9.58 1.58
CA ASP A 112 -12.18 9.80 0.62
C ASP A 112 -12.00 9.06 -0.72
N ASP A 113 -10.80 8.56 -1.01
CA ASP A 113 -10.54 7.73 -2.19
C ASP A 113 -10.77 6.23 -1.90
N LEU A 114 -11.29 5.85 -0.73
CA LEU A 114 -11.47 4.47 -0.31
C LEU A 114 -12.91 4.05 -0.09
N GLU A 115 -13.18 2.82 -0.52
CA GLU A 115 -14.43 2.10 -0.29
C GLU A 115 -14.14 0.88 0.60
N LYS A 116 -14.90 0.73 1.68
CA LYS A 116 -14.86 -0.47 2.51
C LYS A 116 -15.49 -1.65 1.77
N ILE A 117 -14.88 -2.83 1.84
CA ILE A 117 -15.33 -4.07 1.17
C ILE A 117 -15.42 -5.26 2.10
#